data_AF-A0A1Q7B2L6-F1
#
_entry.id   AF-A0A1Q7B2L6-F1
#
_cell.length_a   1.000
_cell.length_b   1.000
_cell.length_c   1.000
_cell.angle_alpha   90.00
_cell.angle_beta   90.00
_cell.angle_gamma   90.00
#
_symmetry.space_group_name_H-M   'P 1'
#
loop_
_entity.id
_entity.type
_entity.pdbx_description
1 polymer ?
#
loop_
_entity_poly.entity_id
_entity_poly.type
_entity_poly.pdbx_seq_one_letter_code
_entity_poly.pdbx_strand_id
1 'polypeptide(L)'
;MNKGRWILVALALVLLASITSSGYAGAPSPQENLSLYAGNKLIISSTQQTIKSVFVRGNLTAAKVSNVNYPAKDFTLTTNSTQLYTLNIWLSYPSNYTTAIIINDPVAASNSQYTSYYVSAGDLNLTIFAAFQPAPSNGEGVPLSWSAFFGWFSQFGNAFPLWIKILYTILGAQFAFVGYRWIRFEDEKRRIEGHLPPLDRGNRIYLWIDVVFRTLLAGFIISLVLMLGETVIITVAQYLFFVTLNLFPLVDLFSLFFVAVLGLIIYLAREGLDKFLDLKPMMED
;
A
#
# COMPACT_ATOMS: atom_id res chain seq x y z
N MET A 1 29.42 3.26 -38.86
CA MET A 1 28.28 2.33 -39.10
C MET A 1 28.65 0.99 -38.49
N ASN A 2 28.24 0.65 -37.24
CA ASN A 2 28.30 -0.74 -36.69
C ASN A 2 27.80 -0.93 -35.24
N LYS A 3 27.65 0.10 -34.40
CA LYS A 3 27.21 -0.11 -32.99
C LYS A 3 25.72 -0.44 -32.83
N GLY A 4 24.84 0.12 -33.67
CA GLY A 4 23.39 -0.09 -33.56
C GLY A 4 22.90 -1.51 -33.93
N ARG A 5 23.64 -2.22 -34.80
CA ARG A 5 23.29 -3.59 -35.19
C ARG A 5 23.53 -4.60 -34.07
N TRP A 6 24.60 -4.43 -33.29
CA TRP A 6 24.89 -5.30 -32.14
C TRP A 6 23.89 -5.14 -31.00
N ILE A 7 23.34 -3.93 -30.81
CA ILE A 7 22.29 -3.67 -29.81
C ILE A 7 20.99 -4.38 -30.21
N LEU A 8 20.62 -4.36 -31.50
CA LEU A 8 19.44 -5.07 -31.99
C LEU A 8 19.59 -6.60 -31.90
N VAL A 9 20.79 -7.13 -32.17
CA VAL A 9 21.08 -8.56 -32.02
C VAL A 9 21.04 -8.97 -30.54
N ALA A 10 21.60 -8.17 -29.64
CA ALA A 10 21.55 -8.41 -28.20
C ALA A 10 20.10 -8.35 -27.68
N LEU A 11 19.30 -7.39 -28.13
CA LEU A 11 17.88 -7.28 -27.77
C LEU A 11 17.08 -8.48 -28.27
N ALA A 12 17.34 -8.95 -29.50
CA ALA A 12 16.71 -10.14 -30.06
C ALA A 12 17.11 -11.43 -29.31
N LEU A 13 18.36 -11.53 -28.86
CA LEU A 13 18.84 -12.66 -28.04
C LEU A 13 18.24 -12.67 -26.63
N VAL A 14 18.06 -11.50 -26.02
CA VAL A 14 17.36 -11.36 -24.72
C VAL A 14 15.88 -11.71 -24.87
N LEU A 15 15.25 -11.26 -25.96
CA LEU A 15 13.86 -11.62 -26.29
C LEU A 15 13.72 -13.13 -26.56
N LEU A 16 14.66 -13.76 -27.28
CA LEU A 16 14.63 -15.22 -27.49
C LEU A 16 14.86 -16.00 -26.19
N ALA A 17 15.76 -15.53 -25.32
CA ALA A 17 16.02 -16.16 -24.03
C ALA A 17 14.81 -16.08 -23.08
N SER A 18 13.95 -15.06 -23.21
CA SER A 18 12.70 -14.96 -22.44
C SER A 18 11.57 -15.88 -22.93
N ILE A 19 11.69 -16.51 -24.09
CA ILE A 19 10.63 -17.35 -24.68
C ILE A 19 10.82 -18.85 -24.33
N THR A 20 11.99 -19.26 -23.85
CA THR A 20 12.31 -20.69 -23.67
C THR A 20 12.18 -21.24 -22.24
N SER A 21 11.57 -20.53 -21.30
CA SER A 21 11.24 -21.13 -19.99
C SER A 21 9.86 -21.80 -20.02
N SER A 22 9.70 -22.85 -20.82
CA SER A 22 8.60 -23.81 -20.64
C SER A 22 8.94 -24.73 -19.46
N GLY A 23 8.99 -24.16 -18.26
CA GLY A 23 8.89 -24.93 -17.04
C GLY A 23 7.43 -25.30 -16.85
N TYR A 24 7.15 -26.60 -16.68
CA TYR A 24 5.87 -27.02 -16.11
C TYR A 24 5.70 -26.25 -14.80
N ALA A 25 4.72 -25.34 -14.76
CA ALA A 25 4.41 -24.61 -13.53
C ALA A 25 4.02 -25.67 -12.49
N GLY A 26 4.89 -25.90 -11.51
CA GLY A 26 4.51 -26.64 -10.31
C GLY A 26 3.24 -26.00 -9.75
N ALA A 27 2.36 -26.82 -9.17
CA ALA A 27 1.13 -26.34 -8.56
C ALA A 27 1.45 -25.09 -7.72
N PRO A 28 0.82 -23.93 -7.98
CA PRO A 28 1.11 -22.71 -7.25
C PRO A 28 0.98 -23.00 -5.75
N SER A 29 2.01 -22.62 -4.99
CA SER A 29 2.09 -22.90 -3.56
C SER A 29 2.09 -21.60 -2.73
N PRO A 30 1.02 -20.78 -2.79
CA PRO A 30 0.97 -19.52 -2.07
C PRO A 30 1.05 -19.73 -0.56
N GLN A 31 1.73 -18.81 0.12
CA GLN A 31 1.85 -18.78 1.58
C GLN A 31 1.26 -17.47 2.10
N GLU A 32 0.32 -17.57 3.03
CA GLU A 32 -0.38 -16.41 3.58
C GLU A 32 -0.16 -16.29 5.09
N ASN A 33 0.12 -15.07 5.54
CA ASN A 33 0.28 -14.74 6.95
C ASN A 33 -0.94 -13.95 7.41
N LEU A 34 -1.77 -14.56 8.25
CA LEU A 34 -3.06 -14.02 8.65
C LEU A 34 -3.10 -13.79 10.16
N SER A 35 -3.54 -12.60 10.56
CA SER A 35 -3.82 -12.29 11.97
C SER A 35 -5.32 -12.24 12.21
N LEU A 36 -5.79 -12.94 13.24
CA LEU A 36 -7.19 -13.12 13.58
C LEU A 36 -7.37 -12.88 15.08
N TYR A 37 -8.56 -12.49 15.52
CA TYR A 37 -8.86 -12.47 16.95
C TYR A 37 -9.33 -13.85 17.43
N ALA A 38 -9.00 -14.20 18.66
CA ALA A 38 -9.53 -15.39 19.33
C ALA A 38 -11.07 -15.33 19.33
N GLY A 39 -11.71 -16.41 18.88
CA GLY A 39 -13.15 -16.48 18.63
C GLY A 39 -13.58 -16.23 17.17
N ASN A 40 -12.73 -15.59 16.34
CA ASN A 40 -13.02 -15.43 14.91
C ASN A 40 -12.92 -16.77 14.17
N LYS A 41 -13.68 -16.90 13.09
CA LYS A 41 -13.63 -18.07 12.23
C LYS A 41 -12.81 -17.78 10.98
N LEU A 42 -11.79 -18.60 10.75
CA LEU A 42 -11.09 -18.70 9.49
C LEU A 42 -11.84 -19.66 8.60
N ILE A 43 -12.35 -19.19 7.46
CA ILE A 43 -13.12 -19.98 6.50
C ILE A 43 -12.34 -19.97 5.18
N ILE A 44 -11.99 -21.16 4.68
CA ILE A 44 -11.54 -21.31 3.29
C ILE A 44 -12.74 -21.79 2.50
N SER A 45 -13.21 -20.97 1.56
CA SER A 45 -14.40 -21.26 0.74
C SER A 45 -14.00 -21.37 -0.72
N SER A 46 -14.52 -22.37 -1.41
CA SER A 46 -14.28 -22.59 -2.83
C SER A 46 -15.58 -22.59 -3.61
N THR A 47 -15.55 -22.15 -4.87
CA THR A 47 -16.74 -22.20 -5.74
C THR A 47 -17.17 -23.64 -6.04
N GLN A 48 -16.22 -24.58 -6.02
CA GLN A 48 -16.41 -26.01 -6.28
C GLN A 48 -15.92 -26.84 -5.09
N GLN A 49 -16.22 -28.14 -5.06
CA GLN A 49 -15.70 -29.08 -4.04
C GLN A 49 -14.22 -29.42 -4.30
N THR A 50 -13.35 -28.42 -4.12
CA THR A 50 -11.94 -28.52 -4.52
C THR A 50 -11.03 -28.92 -3.37
N ILE A 51 -11.40 -28.69 -2.12
CA ILE A 51 -10.55 -28.98 -0.96
C ILE A 51 -10.45 -30.49 -0.80
N LYS A 52 -9.27 -31.07 -1.06
CA LYS A 52 -9.01 -32.51 -0.97
C LYS A 52 -8.46 -32.93 0.38
N SER A 53 -7.65 -32.10 1.00
CA SER A 53 -7.10 -32.35 2.33
C SER A 53 -6.69 -31.07 3.02
N VAL A 54 -6.83 -31.03 4.34
CA VAL A 54 -6.31 -29.95 5.19
C VAL A 54 -5.53 -30.55 6.35
N PHE A 55 -4.28 -30.12 6.51
CA PHE A 55 -3.45 -30.43 7.66
C PHE A 55 -3.32 -29.20 8.55
N VAL A 56 -3.89 -29.28 9.75
CA VAL A 56 -3.78 -28.21 10.76
C VAL A 56 -2.74 -28.60 11.80
N ARG A 57 -1.78 -27.72 12.07
CA ARG A 57 -0.77 -27.84 13.14
C ARG A 57 -0.94 -26.69 14.12
N GLY A 58 -0.83 -27.00 15.41
CA GLY A 58 -1.05 -26.06 16.50
C GLY A 58 -1.72 -26.74 17.68
N ASN A 59 -2.35 -25.97 18.57
CA ASN A 59 -3.04 -26.49 19.74
C ASN A 59 -4.46 -26.95 19.41
N LEU A 60 -4.57 -28.16 18.88
CA LEU A 60 -5.84 -28.71 18.40
C LEU A 60 -6.88 -28.96 19.51
N THR A 61 -6.49 -28.97 20.80
CA THR A 61 -7.45 -29.12 21.90
C THR A 61 -8.27 -27.84 22.15
N ALA A 62 -7.70 -26.68 21.80
CA ALA A 62 -8.36 -25.37 21.90
C ALA A 62 -8.97 -24.90 20.57
N ALA A 63 -8.89 -25.72 19.53
CA ALA A 63 -9.39 -25.43 18.20
C ALA A 63 -10.63 -26.28 17.87
N LYS A 64 -11.59 -25.66 17.20
CA LYS A 64 -12.76 -26.32 16.61
C LYS A 64 -12.62 -26.25 15.10
N VAL A 65 -12.63 -27.43 14.48
CA VAL A 65 -12.59 -27.59 13.02
C VAL A 65 -13.94 -28.12 12.55
N SER A 66 -14.45 -27.60 11.45
CA SER A 66 -15.67 -28.09 10.81
C SER A 66 -15.52 -28.25 9.30
N ASN A 67 -16.42 -29.02 8.69
CA ASN A 67 -16.42 -29.39 7.27
C ASN A 67 -15.20 -30.21 6.84
N VAL A 68 -14.90 -31.27 7.61
CA VAL A 68 -13.77 -32.19 7.36
C VAL A 68 -14.11 -33.35 6.42
N ASN A 69 -15.27 -33.33 5.77
CA ASN A 69 -15.67 -34.34 4.80
C ASN A 69 -15.15 -33.95 3.41
N TYR A 70 -14.03 -34.54 3.01
CA TYR A 70 -13.40 -34.25 1.71
C TYR A 70 -13.92 -35.16 0.59
N PRO A 71 -14.05 -34.66 -0.66
CA PRO A 71 -13.77 -33.29 -1.08
C PRO A 71 -14.80 -32.28 -0.55
N ALA A 72 -14.31 -31.19 0.03
CA ALA A 72 -15.14 -30.17 0.65
C ALA A 72 -15.21 -28.90 -0.21
N LYS A 73 -16.33 -28.19 -0.11
CA LYS A 73 -16.47 -26.84 -0.68
C LYS A 73 -15.83 -25.80 0.24
N ASP A 74 -16.07 -25.95 1.54
CA ASP A 74 -15.64 -25.00 2.55
C ASP A 74 -14.96 -25.75 3.70
N PHE A 75 -13.99 -25.11 4.34
CA PHE A 75 -13.33 -25.58 5.55
C PHE A 75 -13.31 -24.44 6.58
N THR A 76 -13.59 -24.74 7.84
CA THR A 76 -13.61 -23.70 8.89
C THR A 76 -12.75 -24.12 10.08
N LEU A 77 -11.92 -23.19 10.54
CA LEU A 77 -11.14 -23.27 11.77
C LEU A 77 -11.54 -22.12 12.70
N THR A 78 -11.75 -22.42 13.98
CA THR A 78 -12.00 -21.43 15.03
C THR A 78 -11.23 -21.84 16.26
N THR A 79 -10.67 -20.90 17.02
CA THR A 79 -9.99 -21.20 18.28
C THR A 79 -10.22 -20.08 19.29
N ASN A 80 -10.25 -20.47 20.56
CA ASN A 80 -10.30 -19.53 21.68
C ASN A 80 -8.89 -19.28 22.28
N SER A 81 -7.85 -19.87 21.69
CA SER A 81 -6.47 -19.71 22.15
C SER A 81 -5.74 -18.66 21.32
N THR A 82 -4.87 -17.88 21.97
CA THR A 82 -4.04 -16.86 21.31
C THR A 82 -2.71 -17.47 20.85
N GLN A 83 -2.76 -18.31 19.83
CA GLN A 83 -1.61 -19.06 19.33
C GLN A 83 -1.56 -19.07 17.80
N LEU A 84 -0.40 -19.42 17.26
CA LEU A 84 -0.20 -19.62 15.83
C LEU A 84 -0.65 -21.02 15.42
N TYR A 85 -1.45 -21.09 14.35
CA TYR A 85 -1.82 -22.32 13.67
C TYR A 85 -1.26 -22.30 12.26
N THR A 86 -0.78 -23.45 11.79
CA THR A 86 -0.32 -23.63 10.41
C THR A 86 -1.27 -24.58 9.70
N LEU A 87 -1.86 -24.12 8.61
CA LEU A 87 -2.76 -24.90 7.77
C LEU A 87 -2.06 -25.17 6.45
N ASN A 88 -2.01 -26.43 6.02
CA ASN A 88 -1.62 -26.80 4.67
C ASN A 88 -2.83 -27.41 3.98
N ILE A 89 -3.30 -26.77 2.92
CA ILE A 89 -4.55 -27.07 2.25
C ILE A 89 -4.22 -27.46 0.81
N TRP A 90 -4.62 -28.66 0.41
CA TRP A 90 -4.53 -29.09 -0.97
C TRP A 90 -5.90 -28.96 -1.63
N LEU A 91 -5.96 -28.14 -2.68
CA LEU A 91 -7.14 -27.95 -3.51
C LEU A 91 -6.86 -28.52 -4.90
N SER A 92 -7.84 -29.22 -5.47
CA SER A 92 -7.74 -29.81 -6.81
C SER A 92 -9.12 -29.91 -7.46
N TYR A 93 -9.22 -29.45 -8.70
CA TYR A 93 -10.44 -29.61 -9.51
C TYR A 93 -10.11 -29.61 -11.01
N PRO A 94 -10.79 -30.43 -11.83
CA PRO A 94 -10.48 -30.57 -13.25
C PRO A 94 -10.90 -29.36 -14.12
N SER A 95 -11.72 -28.46 -13.59
CA SER A 95 -12.17 -27.22 -14.24
C SER A 95 -11.74 -26.00 -13.44
N ASN A 96 -12.11 -24.82 -13.92
CA ASN A 96 -11.91 -23.56 -13.22
C ASN A 96 -12.59 -23.54 -11.83
N TYR A 97 -11.87 -22.99 -10.86
CA TYR A 97 -12.40 -22.72 -9.53
C TYR A 97 -11.74 -21.50 -8.92
N THR A 98 -12.48 -20.85 -8.02
CA THR A 98 -11.98 -19.75 -7.20
C THR A 98 -12.04 -20.20 -5.75
N THR A 99 -10.94 -20.04 -5.02
CA THR A 99 -10.87 -20.25 -3.57
C THR A 99 -10.60 -18.92 -2.88
N ALA A 100 -11.29 -18.67 -1.78
CA ALA A 100 -11.20 -17.44 -1.01
C ALA A 100 -10.94 -17.76 0.47
N ILE A 101 -10.09 -16.94 1.08
CA ILE A 101 -9.88 -16.92 2.52
C ILE A 101 -10.80 -15.86 3.10
N ILE A 102 -11.72 -16.25 3.96
CA ILE A 102 -12.74 -15.40 4.57
C ILE A 102 -12.54 -15.42 6.08
N ILE A 103 -12.62 -14.24 6.68
CA ILE A 103 -12.60 -14.03 8.12
C ILE A 103 -14.02 -13.67 8.55
N ASN A 104 -14.64 -14.53 9.35
CA ASN A 104 -15.91 -14.24 10.00
C ASN A 104 -15.65 -13.79 11.44
N ASP A 105 -16.05 -12.56 11.75
CA ASP A 105 -16.12 -12.05 13.11
C ASP A 105 -17.56 -12.25 13.62
N PRO A 106 -17.79 -13.22 14.52
CA PRO A 106 -19.12 -13.48 15.05
C PRO A 106 -19.62 -12.36 15.98
N VAL A 107 -18.73 -11.55 16.56
CA VAL A 107 -19.10 -10.45 17.47
C VAL A 107 -19.59 -9.25 16.67
N ALA A 108 -18.86 -8.89 15.60
CA ALA A 108 -19.25 -7.81 14.70
C ALA A 108 -20.28 -8.23 13.63
N ALA A 109 -20.69 -9.51 13.62
CA ALA A 109 -21.52 -10.14 12.59
C ALA A 109 -21.03 -9.86 11.16
N SER A 110 -19.70 -9.76 10.98
CA SER A 110 -19.09 -9.33 9.73
C SER A 110 -18.33 -10.46 9.05
N ASN A 111 -18.37 -10.46 7.72
CA ASN A 111 -17.57 -11.34 6.86
C ASN A 111 -16.65 -10.46 6.04
N SER A 112 -15.34 -10.63 6.20
CA SER A 112 -14.35 -9.96 5.37
C SER A 112 -13.59 -10.99 4.55
N GLN A 113 -13.51 -10.76 3.24
CA GLN A 113 -12.65 -11.56 2.37
C GLN A 113 -11.22 -11.04 2.49
N TYR A 114 -10.30 -11.90 2.89
CA TYR A 114 -8.88 -11.57 3.01
C TYR A 114 -8.18 -11.61 1.64
N THR A 115 -8.32 -12.73 0.93
CA THR A 115 -7.74 -12.92 -0.41
C THR A 115 -8.51 -13.98 -1.19
N SER A 116 -8.30 -14.04 -2.50
CA SER A 116 -8.88 -15.06 -3.38
C SER A 116 -7.93 -15.45 -4.50
N TYR A 117 -7.91 -16.73 -4.85
CA TYR A 117 -7.14 -17.30 -5.94
C TYR A 117 -8.06 -17.89 -6.99
N TYR A 118 -7.86 -17.49 -8.24
CA TYR A 118 -8.47 -18.11 -9.40
C TYR A 118 -7.51 -19.16 -9.99
N VAL A 119 -8.01 -20.38 -10.16
CA VAL A 119 -7.26 -21.49 -10.78
C VAL A 119 -8.04 -21.93 -12.00
N SER A 120 -7.40 -21.88 -13.18
CA SER A 120 -8.04 -22.21 -14.46
C SER A 120 -8.33 -23.70 -14.61
N ALA A 121 -7.45 -24.57 -14.10
CA ALA A 121 -7.64 -26.00 -13.90
C ALA A 121 -6.48 -26.57 -13.07
N GLY A 122 -6.72 -27.65 -12.31
CA GLY A 122 -5.68 -28.41 -11.62
C GLY A 122 -5.52 -28.09 -10.14
N ASP A 123 -4.28 -28.16 -9.66
CA ASP A 123 -3.97 -28.23 -8.23
C ASP A 123 -3.46 -26.89 -7.68
N LEU A 124 -3.79 -26.61 -6.43
CA LEU A 124 -3.35 -25.45 -5.67
C LEU A 124 -3.00 -25.91 -4.25
N ASN A 125 -1.79 -25.59 -3.79
CA ASN A 125 -1.32 -25.92 -2.44
C ASN A 125 -1.23 -24.65 -1.60
N LEU A 126 -2.23 -24.38 -0.77
CA LEU A 126 -2.28 -23.17 0.04
C LEU A 126 -1.73 -23.44 1.44
N THR A 127 -0.71 -22.69 1.86
CA THR A 127 -0.22 -22.69 3.25
C THR A 127 -0.67 -21.41 3.94
N ILE A 128 -1.32 -21.52 5.09
CA ILE A 128 -1.78 -20.38 5.89
C ILE A 128 -1.15 -20.44 7.27
N PHE A 129 -0.49 -19.37 7.67
CA PHE A 129 -0.03 -19.12 9.04
C PHE A 129 -1.04 -18.21 9.73
N ALA A 130 -1.96 -18.81 10.49
CA ALA A 130 -3.04 -18.12 11.18
C ALA A 130 -2.64 -17.82 12.64
N ALA A 131 -2.27 -16.56 12.92
CA ALA A 131 -1.95 -16.09 14.26
C ALA A 131 -3.20 -15.56 14.96
N PHE A 132 -3.68 -16.28 15.98
CA PHE A 132 -4.80 -15.82 16.80
C PHE A 132 -4.29 -14.94 17.94
N GLN A 133 -4.83 -13.74 18.04
CA GLN A 133 -4.47 -12.70 18.99
C GLN A 133 -5.67 -12.40 19.90
N PRO A 134 -5.45 -11.85 21.11
CA PRO A 134 -6.57 -11.40 21.94
C PRO A 134 -7.37 -10.34 21.17
N ALA A 135 -8.69 -10.43 21.25
CA ALA A 135 -9.56 -9.40 20.70
C ALA A 135 -9.21 -8.04 21.34
N PRO A 136 -9.20 -6.94 20.58
CA PRO A 136 -8.95 -5.63 21.14
C PRO A 136 -10.01 -5.38 22.20
N SER A 137 -9.58 -5.11 23.43
CA SER A 137 -10.48 -4.88 24.58
C SER A 137 -11.37 -3.65 24.40
N ASN A 138 -11.09 -2.81 23.41
CA ASN A 138 -11.70 -1.51 23.22
C ASN A 138 -12.32 -1.44 21.82
N GLY A 139 -13.57 -1.85 21.71
CA GLY A 139 -14.46 -1.58 20.57
C GLY A 139 -15.06 -0.16 20.62
N GLU A 140 -14.30 0.83 21.08
CA GLU A 140 -14.71 2.23 21.03
C GLU A 140 -13.64 3.00 20.28
N GLY A 141 -14.08 3.80 19.30
CA GLY A 141 -13.21 4.61 18.45
C GLY A 141 -12.12 5.25 19.29
N VAL A 142 -10.88 4.80 19.10
CA VAL A 142 -9.72 5.33 19.79
C VAL A 142 -9.75 6.83 19.56
N PRO A 143 -9.87 7.66 20.61
CA PRO A 143 -9.85 9.10 20.43
C PRO A 143 -8.57 9.45 19.69
N LEU A 144 -8.69 10.25 18.63
CA LEU A 144 -7.56 10.80 17.87
C LEU A 144 -6.60 11.45 18.85
N SER A 145 -5.58 10.69 19.25
CA SER A 145 -4.59 11.07 20.24
C SER A 145 -3.25 11.21 19.54
N TRP A 146 -2.41 12.10 20.05
CA TRP A 146 -1.07 12.30 19.50
C TRP A 146 -0.25 11.01 19.48
N SER A 147 -0.43 10.13 20.48
CA SER A 147 0.18 8.81 20.51
C SER A 147 -0.31 7.90 19.38
N ALA A 148 -1.61 7.91 19.06
CA ALA A 148 -2.16 7.17 17.92
C ALA A 148 -1.63 7.72 16.58
N PHE A 149 -1.49 9.05 16.46
CA PHE A 149 -0.88 9.68 15.28
C PHE A 149 0.59 9.29 15.10
N PHE A 150 1.41 9.34 16.15
CA PHE A 150 2.82 8.95 16.07
C PHE A 150 2.99 7.44 15.83
N GLY A 151 2.13 6.61 16.44
CA GLY A 151 2.08 5.18 16.16
C GLY A 151 1.75 4.89 14.70
N TRP A 152 0.73 5.55 14.17
CA TRP A 152 0.35 5.48 12.76
C TRP A 152 1.49 5.98 11.85
N PHE A 153 2.11 7.12 12.14
CA PHE A 153 3.20 7.70 11.35
C PHE A 153 4.42 6.77 11.30
N SER A 154 4.74 6.11 12.41
CA SER A 154 5.80 5.12 12.49
C SER A 154 5.49 3.89 11.62
N GLN A 155 4.25 3.39 11.65
CA GLN A 155 3.82 2.28 10.80
C GLN A 155 3.82 2.66 9.31
N PHE A 156 3.35 3.86 8.98
CA PHE A 156 3.42 4.42 7.62
C PHE A 156 4.86 4.49 7.13
N GLY A 157 5.77 5.02 7.96
CA GLY A 157 7.20 5.04 7.65
C GLY A 157 7.75 3.63 7.42
N ASN A 158 7.38 2.65 8.25
CA ASN A 158 7.85 1.27 8.11
C ASN A 158 7.30 0.51 6.90
N ALA A 159 6.18 0.95 6.32
CA ALA A 159 5.66 0.40 5.09
C ALA A 159 6.59 0.63 3.89
N PHE A 160 7.47 1.64 3.95
CA PHE A 160 8.40 1.91 2.86
C PHE A 160 9.70 1.12 2.99
N PRO A 161 10.09 0.40 1.92
CA PRO A 161 11.48 0.23 1.54
C PRO A 161 12.54 1.23 2.04
N LEU A 162 13.68 0.73 2.53
CA LEU A 162 14.79 1.57 3.02
C LEU A 162 15.37 2.53 1.97
N TRP A 163 15.44 2.11 0.70
CA TRP A 163 15.95 2.92 -0.41
C TRP A 163 14.99 4.06 -0.76
N ILE A 164 13.68 3.83 -0.64
CA ILE A 164 12.65 4.87 -0.78
C ILE A 164 12.78 5.89 0.36
N LYS A 165 13.02 5.44 1.60
CA LYS A 165 13.28 6.34 2.74
C LYS A 165 14.50 7.24 2.49
N ILE A 166 15.61 6.66 2.01
CA ILE A 166 16.82 7.42 1.68
C ILE A 166 16.52 8.44 0.59
N LEU A 167 15.83 8.03 -0.47
CA LEU A 167 15.47 8.91 -1.59
C LEU A 167 14.61 10.09 -1.13
N TYR A 168 13.54 9.85 -0.37
CA TYR A 168 12.70 10.93 0.18
C TYR A 168 13.47 11.83 1.16
N THR A 169 14.42 11.29 1.91
CA THR A 169 15.27 12.10 2.80
C THR A 169 16.16 13.06 2.00
N ILE A 170 16.78 12.58 0.92
CA ILE A 170 17.63 13.41 0.03
C ILE A 170 16.78 14.48 -0.66
N LEU A 171 15.60 14.11 -1.19
CA LEU A 171 14.66 15.06 -1.78
C LEU A 171 14.22 16.12 -0.77
N GLY A 172 13.85 15.72 0.45
CA GLY A 172 13.50 16.65 1.53
C GLY A 172 14.62 17.64 1.83
N ALA A 173 15.88 17.18 1.88
CA ALA A 173 17.04 18.04 2.06
C ALA A 173 17.26 19.02 0.88
N GLN A 174 17.06 18.55 -0.36
CA GLN A 174 17.14 19.40 -1.56
C GLN A 174 16.09 20.51 -1.51
N PHE A 175 14.84 20.19 -1.17
CA PHE A 175 13.77 21.19 -1.05
C PHE A 175 14.01 22.17 0.09
N ALA A 176 14.49 21.71 1.25
CA ALA A 176 14.86 22.59 2.35
C ALA A 176 15.98 23.56 1.95
N PHE A 177 16.97 23.08 1.18
CA PHE A 177 18.06 23.93 0.70
C PHE A 177 17.59 24.97 -0.32
N VAL A 178 16.72 24.59 -1.26
CA VAL A 178 16.10 25.52 -2.22
C VAL A 178 15.25 26.57 -1.49
N GLY A 179 14.43 26.14 -0.53
CA GLY A 179 13.63 27.02 0.31
C GLY A 179 14.47 28.03 1.10
N TYR A 180 15.54 27.56 1.74
CA TYR A 180 16.47 28.41 2.47
C TYR A 180 17.13 29.45 1.56
N ARG A 181 17.61 29.04 0.37
CA ARG A 181 18.23 29.97 -0.59
C ARG A 181 17.25 31.00 -1.12
N TRP A 182 16.00 30.61 -1.36
CA TRP A 182 14.96 31.52 -1.81
C TRP A 182 14.60 32.57 -0.76
N ILE A 183 14.39 32.14 0.50
CA ILE A 183 14.11 33.06 1.61
C ILE A 183 15.27 34.03 1.85
N ARG A 184 16.51 33.54 1.76
CA ARG A 184 17.71 34.39 1.88
C ARG A 184 17.82 35.41 0.74
N PHE A 185 17.50 34.99 -0.49
CA PHE A 185 17.48 35.90 -1.64
C PHE A 185 16.42 36.99 -1.48
N GLU A 186 15.22 36.64 -1.01
CA GLU A 186 14.13 37.56 -0.76
C GLU A 186 14.47 38.58 0.34
N ASP A 187 15.17 38.14 1.41
CA ASP A 187 15.66 39.01 2.48
C ASP A 187 16.75 39.98 2.00
N GLU A 188 17.69 39.49 1.18
CA GLU A 188 18.75 40.33 0.60
C GLU A 188 18.19 41.35 -0.39
N LYS A 189 17.19 40.97 -1.22
CA LYS A 189 16.50 41.85 -2.16
C LYS A 189 15.78 43.00 -1.45
N ARG A 190 15.04 42.72 -0.36
CA ARG A 190 14.35 43.75 0.44
C ARG A 190 15.34 44.71 1.12
N ARG A 191 16.50 44.21 1.54
CA ARG A 191 17.57 45.05 2.12
C ARG A 191 18.21 45.98 1.08
N ILE A 192 18.29 45.57 -0.18
CA ILE A 192 18.88 46.35 -1.27
C ILE A 192 17.90 47.37 -1.85
N GLU A 193 16.63 46.97 -2.05
CA GLU A 193 15.61 47.83 -2.64
C GLU A 193 15.03 48.82 -1.62
N GLY A 194 15.05 48.51 -0.32
CA GLY A 194 14.71 49.46 0.76
C GLY A 194 13.24 49.89 0.82
N HIS A 195 12.39 49.37 -0.07
CA HIS A 195 10.96 49.71 -0.16
C HIS A 195 10.08 48.89 0.80
N LEU A 196 10.65 47.87 1.46
CA LEU A 196 9.95 47.00 2.41
C LEU A 196 10.80 46.77 3.67
N PRO A 197 10.17 46.70 4.86
CA PRO A 197 10.87 46.39 6.11
C PRO A 197 11.48 44.98 6.08
N PRO A 198 12.56 44.74 6.83
CA PRO A 198 13.21 43.43 6.92
C PRO A 198 12.25 42.34 7.41
N LEU A 199 12.50 41.10 7.01
CA LEU A 199 11.62 39.96 7.30
C LEU A 199 11.49 39.69 8.81
N ASP A 200 10.32 40.02 9.37
CA ASP A 200 9.96 39.63 10.72
C ASP A 200 9.73 38.11 10.82
N ARG A 201 9.79 37.59 12.06
CA ARG A 201 9.64 36.17 12.40
C ARG A 201 8.34 35.57 11.82
N GLY A 202 7.25 36.34 11.82
CA GLY A 202 5.96 35.96 11.22
C GLY A 202 6.03 35.78 9.70
N ASN A 203 6.57 36.75 8.97
CA ASN A 203 6.74 36.67 7.51
C ASN A 203 7.69 35.54 7.10
N ARG A 204 8.73 35.28 7.91
CA ARG A 204 9.66 34.17 7.66
C ARG A 204 8.97 32.82 7.78
N ILE A 205 8.07 32.67 8.76
CA ILE A 205 7.26 31.44 8.92
C ILE A 205 6.28 31.29 7.74
N TYR A 206 5.64 32.38 7.32
CA TYR A 206 4.74 32.38 6.15
C TYR A 206 5.45 31.94 4.87
N LEU A 207 6.65 32.47 4.59
CA LEU A 207 7.44 32.08 3.42
C LEU A 207 7.82 30.60 3.44
N TRP A 208 8.20 30.07 4.61
CA TRP A 208 8.48 28.64 4.75
C TRP A 208 7.25 27.78 4.47
N ILE A 209 6.07 28.21 4.94
CA ILE A 209 4.81 27.53 4.68
C ILE A 209 4.46 27.57 3.19
N ASP A 210 4.69 28.69 2.50
CA ASP A 210 4.46 28.81 1.05
C ASP A 210 5.41 27.90 0.24
N VAL A 211 6.70 27.84 0.62
CA VAL A 211 7.66 26.93 -0.01
C VAL A 211 7.26 25.47 0.18
N VAL A 212 6.86 25.08 1.39
CA VAL A 212 6.42 23.72 1.70
C VAL A 212 5.15 23.39 0.92
N PHE A 213 4.19 24.31 0.84
CA PHE A 213 2.96 24.14 0.07
C PHE A 213 3.25 23.89 -1.42
N ARG A 214 4.05 24.76 -2.05
CA ARG A 214 4.40 24.62 -3.47
C ARG A 214 5.15 23.33 -3.76
N THR A 215 6.03 22.92 -2.85
CA THR A 215 6.77 21.66 -2.96
C THR A 215 5.85 20.45 -2.90
N LEU A 216 4.91 20.44 -1.95
CA LEU A 216 3.91 19.38 -1.83
C LEU A 216 2.97 19.34 -3.04
N LEU A 217 2.55 20.50 -3.54
CA LEU A 217 1.72 20.59 -4.74
C LEU A 217 2.46 20.03 -5.97
N ALA A 218 3.73 20.38 -6.15
CA ALA A 218 4.55 19.86 -7.24
C ALA A 218 4.72 18.33 -7.13
N GLY A 219 5.03 17.82 -5.93
CA GLY A 219 5.09 16.39 -5.66
C GLY A 219 3.78 15.67 -5.95
N PHE A 220 2.65 16.27 -5.53
CA PHE A 220 1.31 15.76 -5.80
C PHE A 220 1.01 15.64 -7.30
N ILE A 221 1.30 16.69 -8.06
CA ILE A 221 1.06 16.71 -9.52
C ILE A 221 1.93 15.65 -10.21
N ILE A 222 3.21 15.54 -9.84
CA ILE A 222 4.11 14.53 -10.42
C ILE A 222 3.60 13.11 -10.13
N SER A 223 3.23 12.83 -8.88
CA SER A 223 2.68 11.53 -8.49
C SER A 223 1.36 11.22 -9.21
N LEU A 224 0.48 12.21 -9.38
CA LEU A 224 -0.78 12.07 -10.10
C LEU A 224 -0.56 11.74 -11.58
N VAL A 225 0.40 12.41 -12.22
CA VAL A 225 0.77 12.14 -13.62
C VAL A 225 1.36 10.73 -13.78
N LEU A 226 2.23 10.30 -12.86
CA LEU A 226 2.79 8.95 -12.88
C LEU A 226 1.71 7.88 -12.69
N MET A 227 0.79 8.07 -11.75
CA MET A 227 -0.34 7.15 -11.53
C MET A 227 -1.23 7.05 -12.78
N LEU A 228 -1.62 8.18 -13.38
CA LEU A 228 -2.42 8.17 -14.61
C LEU A 228 -1.67 7.49 -15.76
N GLY A 229 -0.37 7.75 -15.90
CA GLY A 229 0.48 7.10 -16.89
C GLY A 229 0.55 5.58 -16.71
N GLU A 230 0.75 5.11 -15.48
CA GLU A 230 0.76 3.69 -15.15
C GLU A 230 -0.59 3.03 -15.46
N THR A 231 -1.70 3.69 -15.11
CA THR A 231 -3.06 3.21 -15.42
C THR A 231 -3.23 2.98 -16.92
N VAL A 232 -2.80 3.95 -17.73
CA VAL A 232 -2.92 3.89 -19.19
C VAL A 232 -2.06 2.77 -19.75
N ILE A 233 -0.81 2.63 -19.28
CA ILE A 233 0.10 1.56 -19.71
C ILE A 233 -0.47 0.19 -19.36
N ILE A 234 -0.94 0.00 -18.13
CA ILE A 234 -1.55 -1.25 -17.69
C ILE A 234 -2.81 -1.56 -18.50
N THR A 235 -3.68 -0.57 -18.71
CA THR A 235 -4.91 -0.75 -19.50
C THR A 235 -4.61 -1.15 -20.94
N VAL A 236 -3.62 -0.50 -21.57
CA VAL A 236 -3.15 -0.86 -22.92
C VAL A 236 -2.54 -2.26 -22.95
N ALA A 237 -1.75 -2.63 -21.94
CA ALA A 237 -1.17 -3.96 -21.81
C ALA A 237 -2.24 -5.05 -21.59
N GLN A 238 -3.26 -4.78 -20.78
CA GLN A 238 -4.41 -5.68 -20.61
C GLN A 238 -5.17 -5.89 -21.93
N TYR A 239 -5.37 -4.82 -22.70
CA TYR A 239 -6.01 -4.88 -24.03
C TYR A 239 -5.19 -5.62 -25.08
N LEU A 240 -3.85 -5.45 -25.08
CA LEU A 240 -2.95 -6.06 -26.07
C LEU A 240 -2.61 -7.52 -25.75
N PHE A 241 -2.49 -7.88 -24.47
CA PHE A 241 -2.01 -9.20 -24.04
C PHE A 241 -3.09 -10.08 -23.39
N PHE A 242 -4.33 -9.59 -23.20
CA PHE A 242 -5.43 -10.31 -22.55
C PHE A 242 -5.07 -10.89 -21.16
N VAL A 243 -4.13 -10.25 -20.46
CA VAL A 243 -3.71 -10.63 -19.10
C VAL A 243 -4.35 -9.69 -18.10
N THR A 244 -5.00 -10.22 -17.06
CA THR A 244 -5.49 -9.43 -15.92
C THR A 244 -4.32 -9.04 -15.01
N LEU A 245 -3.79 -7.84 -15.19
CA LEU A 245 -2.85 -7.22 -14.25
C LEU A 245 -3.66 -6.54 -13.13
N ASN A 246 -3.27 -6.78 -11.87
CA ASN A 246 -3.97 -6.19 -10.73
C ASN A 246 -3.83 -4.66 -10.80
N LEU A 247 -4.96 -3.94 -10.88
CA LEU A 247 -4.99 -2.50 -11.02
C LEU A 247 -4.64 -1.85 -9.68
N PHE A 248 -3.47 -1.22 -9.65
CA PHE A 248 -2.90 -0.38 -8.59
C PHE A 248 -2.53 -1.07 -7.28
N PRO A 249 -1.29 -0.87 -6.77
CA PRO A 249 -1.05 -1.06 -5.35
C PRO A 249 -1.86 0.00 -4.59
N LEU A 250 -2.74 -0.42 -3.66
CA LEU A 250 -3.46 0.46 -2.72
C LEU A 250 -2.55 1.52 -2.07
N VAL A 251 -1.26 1.23 -1.98
CA VAL A 251 -0.19 2.09 -1.48
C VAL A 251 -0.11 3.43 -2.23
N ASP A 252 -0.23 3.44 -3.57
CA ASP A 252 -0.11 4.67 -4.34
C ASP A 252 -1.33 5.57 -4.14
N LEU A 253 -2.53 5.00 -4.07
CA LEU A 253 -3.79 5.72 -3.90
C LEU A 253 -3.89 6.30 -2.48
N PHE A 254 -3.43 5.54 -1.49
CA PHE A 254 -3.29 6.00 -0.11
C PHE A 254 -2.26 7.12 0.03
N SER A 255 -1.11 7.02 -0.65
CA SER A 255 -0.07 8.06 -0.62
C SER A 255 -0.57 9.37 -1.24
N LEU A 256 -1.32 9.29 -2.33
CA LEU A 256 -1.86 10.45 -3.04
C LEU A 256 -2.95 11.15 -2.22
N PHE A 257 -3.84 10.38 -1.57
CA PHE A 257 -4.82 10.90 -0.63
C PHE A 257 -4.14 11.60 0.57
N PHE A 258 -3.07 11.00 1.11
CA PHE A 258 -2.32 11.58 2.23
C PHE A 258 -1.66 12.92 1.84
N VAL A 259 -1.01 13.00 0.68
CA VAL A 259 -0.42 14.25 0.17
C VAL A 259 -1.49 15.31 -0.08
N ALA A 260 -2.66 14.93 -0.60
CA ALA A 260 -3.78 15.86 -0.81
C ALA A 260 -4.30 16.44 0.51
N VAL A 261 -4.49 15.60 1.53
CA VAL A 261 -4.95 16.03 2.86
C VAL A 261 -3.91 16.93 3.54
N LEU A 262 -2.62 16.58 3.47
CA LEU A 262 -1.54 17.46 3.96
C LEU A 262 -1.50 18.79 3.23
N GLY A 263 -1.63 18.79 1.91
CA GLY A 263 -1.72 19.99 1.09
C GLY A 263 -2.89 20.89 1.50
N LEU A 264 -4.06 20.29 1.76
CA LEU A 264 -5.25 21.00 2.25
C LEU A 264 -5.03 21.63 3.63
N ILE A 265 -4.44 20.89 4.58
CA ILE A 265 -4.13 21.39 5.93
C ILE A 265 -3.16 22.57 5.84
N ILE A 266 -2.13 22.47 5.00
CA ILE A 266 -1.13 23.52 4.81
C ILE A 266 -1.73 24.74 4.11
N TYR A 267 -2.62 24.53 3.15
CA TYR A 267 -3.39 25.61 2.52
C TYR A 267 -4.26 26.36 3.55
N LEU A 268 -4.98 25.62 4.41
CA LEU A 268 -5.79 26.21 5.48
C LEU A 268 -4.92 26.95 6.51
N ALA A 269 -3.74 26.42 6.82
CA ALA A 269 -2.78 27.10 7.70
C ALA A 269 -2.26 28.40 7.07
N ARG A 270 -1.97 28.40 5.76
CA ARG A 270 -1.58 29.59 5.01
C ARG A 270 -2.68 30.65 5.04
N GLU A 271 -3.91 30.28 4.70
CA GLU A 271 -5.08 31.17 4.70
C GLU A 271 -5.40 31.70 6.11
N GLY A 272 -5.22 30.88 7.13
CA GLY A 272 -5.38 31.27 8.53
C GLY A 272 -4.33 32.28 8.97
N LEU A 273 -3.06 32.09 8.60
CA LEU A 273 -1.98 33.04 8.89
C LEU A 273 -2.16 34.37 8.15
N ASP A 274 -2.65 34.34 6.91
CA ASP A 274 -2.96 35.55 6.12
C ASP A 274 -3.98 36.42 6.85
N LYS A 275 -5.06 35.80 7.36
CA LYS A 275 -6.14 36.48 8.08
C LYS A 275 -5.77 36.91 9.50
N PHE A 276 -4.91 36.17 10.20
CA PHE A 276 -4.53 36.48 11.59
C PHE A 276 -3.39 37.49 11.72
N LEU A 277 -2.47 37.50 10.75
CA LEU A 277 -1.27 38.34 10.81
C LEU A 277 -1.36 39.57 9.89
N ASP A 278 -2.49 39.78 9.21
CA ASP A 278 -2.72 40.87 8.24
C ASP A 278 -1.56 40.99 7.25
N LEU A 279 -1.12 39.83 6.76
CA LEU A 279 0.01 39.72 5.85
C LEU A 279 -0.46 40.21 4.48
N LYS A 280 0.03 41.38 4.07
CA LYS A 280 -0.25 41.89 2.72
C LYS A 280 0.19 40.84 1.68
N PRO A 281 -0.66 40.45 0.71
CA PRO A 281 -0.31 39.41 -0.26
C PRO A 281 0.97 39.81 -1.01
N MET A 282 1.99 38.95 -0.97
CA MET A 282 3.28 39.18 -1.64
C MET A 282 3.21 38.95 -3.16
N MET A 283 2.07 39.21 -3.77
CA MET A 283 1.87 39.21 -5.22
C MET A 283 0.99 40.41 -5.59
N GLU A 284 1.52 41.61 -5.40
CA GLU A 284 1.24 42.72 -6.30
C GLU A 284 2.54 43.00 -7.05
N ASP A 285 2.76 42.19 -8.10
CA ASP A 285 3.24 42.56 -9.44
C ASP A 285 3.34 41.29 -10.31
#